data_AF-A0A3B8YQA7-F1
#
_entry.id   AF-A0A3B8YQA7-F1
#
_cell.length_a   1.000
_cell.length_b   1.000
_cell.length_c   1.000
_cell.angle_alpha   90.00
_cell.angle_beta   90.00
_cell.angle_gamma   90.00
#
_symmetry.space_group_name_H-M   'P 1'
#
loop_
_entity.id
_entity.type
_entity.pdbx_description
1 polymer ?
#
loop_
_entity_poly.entity_id
_entity_poly.type
_entity_poly.pdbx_seq_one_letter_code
_entity_poly.pdbx_strand_id
1 'polypeptide(L)' 'YGAFFWLNQAGIDYPDVPRDMFSCRGHDGQFIYIIPSKELVIVRTGFSKNGEFDHNGFVAGIVDAIK' A
#
# COMPACT_ATOMS: atom_id res chain seq x y z
N TYR A 1 -2.43 12.35 4.38
CA TYR A 1 -1.15 12.21 5.11
C TYR A 1 -1.40 12.58 6.57
N GLY A 2 -0.82 11.86 7.53
CA GLY A 2 -0.96 12.15 8.97
C GLY A 2 0.04 11.35 9.82
N ALA A 3 0.65 11.98 10.82
CA ALA A 3 1.61 11.37 11.75
C ALA A 3 2.70 10.51 11.06
N PHE A 4 3.32 11.03 9.99
CA PHE A 4 4.34 10.35 9.17
C PHE A 4 3.83 9.20 8.27
N PHE A 5 2.52 8.99 8.16
CA PHE A 5 1.93 7.99 7.26
C PHE A 5 1.14 8.62 6.11
N TRP A 6 1.19 7.94 4.97
CA TRP A 6 0.29 8.17 3.84
C TRP A 6 -0.99 7.38 4.05
N LEU A 7 -2.13 8.06 3.99
CA LEU A 7 -3.44 7.48 4.32
C LEU A 7 -4.20 7.13 3.06
N ASN A 8 -4.83 5.95 3.01
CA ASN A 8 -5.71 5.54 1.90
C ASN A 8 -7.18 5.95 2.09
N GLN A 9 -7.48 6.86 3.01
CA GLN A 9 -8.86 7.20 3.37
C GLN A 9 -9.69 7.73 2.18
N ALA A 10 -9.07 8.54 1.31
CA ALA A 10 -9.72 9.00 0.08
C ALA A 10 -9.78 7.92 -1.02
N GLY A 11 -8.94 6.88 -0.92
CA GLY A 11 -8.73 5.81 -1.89
C GLY A 11 -8.56 6.27 -3.33
N ILE A 12 -7.77 7.32 -3.51
CA ILE A 12 -7.35 7.82 -4.83
C ILE A 12 -6.15 7.01 -5.34
N ASP A 13 -5.15 6.78 -4.49
CA ASP A 13 -3.92 6.07 -4.87
C ASP A 13 -4.09 4.55 -4.90
N TYR A 14 -4.93 4.01 -4.02
CA TYR A 14 -5.21 2.57 -3.90
C TYR A 14 -6.72 2.32 -3.81
N PRO A 15 -7.45 2.52 -4.93
CA PRO A 15 -8.92 2.42 -4.94
C PRO A 15 -9.44 1.03 -4.57
N ASP A 16 -8.69 -0.03 -4.90
CA ASP A 16 -9.09 -1.44 -4.74
C ASP A 16 -8.62 -2.05 -3.41
N VAL A 17 -8.06 -1.23 -2.52
CA VAL A 17 -7.52 -1.65 -1.21
C VAL A 17 -8.36 -1.04 -0.08
N PRO A 18 -8.52 -1.70 1.09
CA PRO A 18 -9.28 -1.16 2.22
C PRO A 18 -8.90 0.28 2.59
N ARG A 19 -9.90 1.06 2.97
CA ARG A 19 -9.76 2.51 3.22
C ARG A 19 -9.04 2.84 4.51
N ASP A 20 -8.96 1.88 5.43
CA ASP A 20 -8.17 1.95 6.65
C ASP A 20 -6.68 1.64 6.43
N MET A 21 -6.26 1.34 5.19
CA MET A 21 -4.85 1.19 4.87
C MET A 21 -4.10 2.51 5.08
N PHE A 22 -2.91 2.41 5.69
CA PHE A 22 -1.92 3.47 5.68
C PHE A 22 -0.53 2.92 5.33
N SER A 23 0.39 3.78 4.91
CA SER A 23 1.67 3.35 4.36
C SER A 23 2.84 4.30 4.64
N CYS A 24 4.04 3.73 4.67
CA CYS A 24 5.30 4.44 4.54
C CYS A 24 5.80 4.27 3.11
N ARG A 25 6.06 5.37 2.40
CA ARG A 25 6.47 5.37 0.99
C ARG A 25 7.88 5.96 0.89
N GLY A 26 8.84 5.11 0.60
CA GLY A 26 10.24 5.47 0.37
C GLY A 26 10.51 5.76 -1.11
N HIS A 27 11.64 6.44 -1.36
CA HIS A 27 12.09 6.77 -2.70
C HIS A 27 12.28 5.51 -3.56
N ASP A 28 11.91 5.60 -4.84
CA ASP A 28 12.07 4.55 -5.86
C ASP A 28 11.58 3.15 -5.46
N GLY A 29 10.39 3.06 -4.87
CA GLY A 29 9.67 1.79 -4.80
C GLY A 29 9.71 1.09 -3.44
N GLN A 30 10.23 1.68 -2.37
CA GLN A 30 10.23 1.02 -1.06
C GLN A 30 8.93 1.31 -0.32
N PHE A 31 8.18 0.29 0.08
CA PHE A 31 6.87 0.49 0.70
C PHE A 31 6.64 -0.41 1.90
N ILE A 32 5.99 0.14 2.91
CA ILE A 32 5.35 -0.60 3.99
C ILE A 32 3.87 -0.26 3.93
N TYR A 33 3.01 -1.25 3.71
CA TYR A 33 1.56 -1.12 3.75
C TYR A 33 1.03 -1.79 5.01
N ILE A 34 0.13 -1.11 5.72
CA ILE A 34 -0.46 -1.58 6.97
C ILE A 34 -1.98 -1.53 6.81
N ILE A 35 -2.65 -2.66 6.97
CA ILE A 35 -4.10 -2.82 6.80
C ILE A 35 -4.68 -3.45 8.07
N PRO A 36 -5.10 -2.63 9.06
CA PRO A 36 -5.57 -3.11 10.35
C PRO A 36 -6.76 -4.07 10.26
N SER A 37 -7.75 -3.74 9.41
CA SER A 37 -8.96 -4.57 9.18
C SER A 37 -8.66 -5.98 8.65
N LYS A 38 -7.43 -6.21 8.17
CA LYS A 38 -6.95 -7.49 7.64
C LYS A 38 -5.84 -8.11 8.49
N GLU A 39 -5.50 -7.50 9.63
CA GLU A 39 -4.36 -7.90 10.47
C GLU A 39 -3.07 -8.09 9.64
N LEU A 40 -2.88 -7.23 8.63
CA LEU A 40 -1.89 -7.42 7.57
C LEU A 40 -0.88 -6.28 7.55
N VAL A 41 0.39 -6.66 7.40
CA VAL A 41 1.47 -5.77 6.99
C VAL A 41 2.17 -6.35 5.77
N ILE A 42 2.31 -5.56 4.71
CA ILE A 42 3.06 -5.92 3.50
C ILE A 42 4.31 -5.04 3.44
N VAL A 43 5.48 -5.66 3.36
CA VAL A 43 6.76 -4.96 3.19
C VAL A 43 7.31 -5.28 1.81
N ARG A 44 7.43 -4.25 0.97
CA ARG A 44 8.09 -4.36 -0.35
C ARG A 44 9.44 -3.66 -0.30
N THR A 45 10.48 -4.46 -0.32
CA THR A 45 11.84 -4.00 -0.60
C THR A 45 12.09 -4.08 -2.12
N GLY A 46 12.93 -3.20 -2.64
CA GLY A 46 13.32 -3.19 -4.05
C GLY A 46 13.37 -1.80 -4.65
N PHE A 47 13.77 -1.74 -5.92
CA PHE A 47 13.82 -0.54 -6.72
C PHE A 47 12.74 -0.60 -7.82
N SER A 48 12.06 0.50 -8.06
CA SER A 48 11.18 0.71 -9.22
C SER A 48 10.99 2.20 -9.40
N LYS A 49 11.23 2.72 -10.60
CA LYS A 49 10.97 4.13 -10.87
C LYS A 49 9.46 4.38 -10.88
N ASN A 50 9.09 5.64 -10.75
CA ASN A 50 7.69 6.03 -10.82
C ASN A 50 7.04 5.54 -12.13
N GLY A 51 5.91 4.83 -12.01
CA GLY A 51 5.17 4.25 -13.14
C GLY A 51 5.62 2.86 -13.61
N GLU A 52 6.73 2.32 -13.11
CA GLU A 52 7.20 0.97 -13.51
C GLU A 52 6.52 -0.18 -12.74
N PHE A 53 5.91 0.13 -11.58
CA PHE A 53 5.31 -0.86 -10.70
C PHE A 53 3.86 -0.53 -10.40
N ASP A 54 2.96 -1.48 -10.65
CA ASP A 54 1.54 -1.37 -10.28
C ASP A 54 1.36 -1.66 -8.79
N HIS A 55 1.49 -0.60 -7.98
CA HIS A 55 1.33 -0.69 -6.53
C HIS A 55 -0.09 -1.07 -6.10
N ASN A 56 -1.13 -0.58 -6.81
CA ASN A 56 -2.51 -0.87 -6.45
C ASN A 56 -2.86 -2.34 -6.73
N GLY A 57 -2.58 -2.81 -7.95
CA GLY A 57 -2.82 -4.21 -8.32
C GLY A 57 -2.02 -5.19 -7.46
N PHE A 58 -0.76 -4.86 -7.13
CA PHE A 58 0.06 -5.69 -6.23
C PHE A 58 -0.57 -5.86 -4.84
N VAL A 59 -0.97 -4.76 -4.20
CA VAL A 59 -1.54 -4.82 -2.84
C VAL A 59 -2.93 -5.45 -2.88
N ALA A 60 -3.78 -5.09 -3.84
CA ALA A 60 -5.11 -5.67 -4.00
C ALA A 60 -5.04 -7.20 -4.18
N GLY A 61 -4.14 -7.68 -5.04
CA GLY A 61 -3.95 -9.12 -5.25
C GLY A 61 -3.53 -9.88 -3.99
N ILE A 62 -2.73 -9.26 -3.11
CA ILE A 62 -2.38 -9.86 -1.81
C ILE A 62 -3.58 -9.87 -0.88
N VAL A 63 -4.34 -8.75 -0.81
CA VAL A 63 -5.53 -8.63 0.04
C VAL A 63 -6.61 -9.65 -0.35
N ASP A 64 -6.77 -9.92 -1.64
CA ASP A 64 -7.72 -10.92 -2.15
C ASP A 64 -7.25 -12.36 -1.89
N ALA A 65 -5.94 -12.59 -1.80
CA ALA A 65 -5.37 -13.92 -1.55
C ALA A 65 -5.45 -14.35 -0.07
N ILE A 66 -5.65 -13.40 0.85
CA ILE A 66 -5.75 -13.66 2.29
C ILE A 66 -7.22 -13.59 2.74
N LYS A 67 -7.61 -14.58 3.55
CA LYS A 67 -8.99 -14.74 4.04
C LYS A 67 -9.37 -13.64 5.04
#